data_AF-A0A9X5MKH6-F1
#
_entry.id   AF-A0A9X5MKH6-F1
#
_cell.length_a   1.000
_cell.length_b   1.000
_cell.length_c   1.000
_cell.angle_alpha   90.00
_cell.angle_beta   90.00
_cell.angle_gamma   90.00
#
_symmetry.space_group_name_H-M   'P 1'
#
loop_
_entity.id
_entity.type
_entity.pdbx_description
1 polymer ?
#
loop_
_entity_poly.entity_id
_entity_poly.type
_entity_poly.pdbx_seq_one_letter_code
_entity_poly.pdbx_strand_id
1 'polypeptide(L)'
;MNSINIVLTTTSPWYVAYPENESKELKGVSLTQKKSVFGQQVPCYLGNGLRGQFRRSIGQLIIDSLRGRGETIPANVFIGLQTGSASAQPDKSMNSVEELTRSAQHVYMGLFGGGARTLRSRYSVSDITPILHCTVETNEIVAPKGMVDEVLDSLHYTVKEDGKETQKIIEGWQLIEKRWFTKVDDFERGNVTFELLDAIENGTEAVSEYLSGNAENSKQRKAAKNAEGNEVVKKTSVANMLGFETIKTGVKMHFRVDFDSTVTEAQFGALLLALEAWVNHNYVGGWGRTNFGRFKVDAIRIDSDRFEIFESYTSEALYTEGKFTLANMADDIKSHVAACKSEIEAVERDEIVSYFTNLVKA
;
A
#
# COMPACT_ATOMS: atom_id res chain seq x y z
N MET A 1 7.94 18.91 17.89
CA MET A 1 7.87 18.00 16.73
C MET A 1 6.40 17.65 16.48
N ASN A 2 5.99 17.37 15.24
CA ASN A 2 4.62 16.96 14.91
C ASN A 2 4.67 15.69 14.05
N SER A 3 4.57 14.53 14.71
CA SER A 3 4.72 13.24 14.04
C SER A 3 3.92 12.12 14.69
N ILE A 4 3.53 11.14 13.87
CA ILE A 4 3.00 9.85 14.31
C ILE A 4 4.00 8.79 13.85
N ASN A 5 4.57 8.04 14.79
CA ASN A 5 5.45 6.91 14.54
C ASN A 5 4.67 5.61 14.68
N ILE A 6 4.79 4.72 13.69
CA ILE A 6 4.07 3.45 13.66
C ILE A 6 5.08 2.33 13.48
N VAL A 7 5.02 1.33 14.37
CA VAL A 7 5.71 0.05 14.22
C VAL A 7 4.69 -1.03 13.90
N LEU A 8 4.97 -1.86 12.92
CA LEU A 8 4.10 -2.95 12.48
C LEU A 8 4.90 -4.21 12.13
N THR A 9 4.23 -5.36 12.17
CA THR A 9 4.78 -6.65 11.73
C THR A 9 4.06 -7.15 10.50
N THR A 10 4.79 -7.62 9.50
CA THR A 10 4.19 -8.34 8.36
C THR A 10 3.58 -9.67 8.85
N THR A 11 2.30 -9.91 8.60
CA THR A 11 1.60 -11.16 8.99
C THR A 11 1.34 -12.07 7.79
N SER A 12 1.62 -11.58 6.59
CA SER A 12 1.77 -12.36 5.38
C SER A 12 2.94 -11.80 4.56
N PRO A 13 3.39 -12.49 3.51
CA PRO A 13 4.38 -11.94 2.60
C PRO A 13 3.84 -10.69 1.91
N TRP A 14 4.69 -9.68 1.70
CA TRP A 14 4.31 -8.44 1.02
C TRP A 14 4.84 -8.45 -0.41
N TYR A 15 3.93 -8.42 -1.38
CA TYR A 15 4.26 -8.22 -2.79
C TYR A 15 4.12 -6.75 -3.15
N VAL A 16 5.24 -6.02 -3.12
CA VAL A 16 5.27 -4.55 -3.31
C VAL A 16 6.01 -4.16 -4.59
N ALA A 17 5.83 -4.95 -5.65
CA ALA A 17 6.41 -4.64 -6.95
C ALA A 17 5.65 -3.51 -7.67
N TYR A 18 6.39 -2.66 -8.38
CA TYR A 18 5.83 -1.76 -9.38
C TYR A 18 5.55 -2.55 -10.68
N PRO A 19 4.54 -2.19 -11.49
CA PRO A 19 4.39 -2.73 -12.84
C PRO A 19 5.73 -2.64 -13.59
N GLU A 20 6.09 -3.71 -14.32
CA GLU A 20 7.32 -3.78 -15.14
C GLU A 20 8.66 -3.85 -14.38
N ASN A 21 8.64 -3.93 -13.04
CA ASN A 21 9.86 -4.17 -12.26
C ASN A 21 10.29 -5.64 -12.33
N GLU A 22 10.76 -6.09 -13.50
CA GLU A 22 11.21 -7.48 -13.72
C GLU A 22 12.71 -7.66 -13.47
N SER A 23 13.08 -8.85 -12.99
CA SER A 23 14.48 -9.23 -12.82
C SER A 23 15.20 -9.31 -14.17
N LYS A 24 16.36 -8.64 -14.25
CA LYS A 24 17.28 -8.76 -15.39
C LYS A 24 17.95 -10.12 -15.50
N GLU A 25 18.07 -10.84 -14.37
CA GLU A 25 18.74 -12.15 -14.28
C GLU A 25 17.75 -13.31 -14.47
N LEU A 26 16.52 -13.16 -13.95
CA LEU A 26 15.48 -14.18 -14.00
C LEU A 26 14.26 -13.65 -14.75
N LYS A 27 14.16 -14.02 -16.03
CA LYS A 27 13.01 -13.65 -16.88
C LYS A 27 11.68 -14.05 -16.23
N GLY A 28 10.74 -13.11 -16.16
CA GLY A 28 9.39 -13.36 -15.62
C GLY A 28 9.30 -13.38 -14.09
N VAL A 29 10.31 -12.86 -13.38
CA VAL A 29 10.27 -12.62 -11.94
C VAL A 29 10.05 -11.13 -11.66
N SER A 30 8.90 -10.77 -11.11
CA SER A 30 8.63 -9.40 -10.64
C SER A 30 9.32 -9.16 -9.29
N LEU A 31 10.11 -8.10 -9.20
CA LEU A 31 10.91 -7.75 -8.04
C LEU A 31 10.17 -6.81 -7.08
N THR A 32 10.38 -7.02 -5.78
CA THR A 32 9.88 -6.13 -4.74
C THR A 32 10.66 -4.82 -4.78
N GLN A 33 9.98 -3.71 -4.47
CA GLN A 33 10.63 -2.40 -4.37
C GLN A 33 11.71 -2.41 -3.29
N LYS A 34 12.88 -1.85 -3.62
CA LYS A 34 14.02 -1.69 -2.73
C LYS A 34 14.52 -0.25 -2.79
N LYS A 35 15.16 0.19 -1.72
CA LYS A 35 15.94 1.43 -1.66
C LYS A 35 17.36 1.12 -1.23
N SER A 36 18.30 1.95 -1.67
CA SER A 36 19.71 1.86 -1.26
C SER A 36 19.90 2.65 0.03
N VAL A 37 20.26 1.95 1.11
CA VAL A 37 20.64 2.55 2.40
C VAL A 37 22.12 2.28 2.59
N PHE A 38 22.95 3.30 2.29
CA PHE A 38 24.42 3.21 2.39
C PHE A 38 25.03 1.96 1.72
N GLY A 39 24.51 1.62 0.53
CA GLY A 39 24.99 0.47 -0.26
C GLY A 39 24.25 -0.84 0.00
N GLN A 40 23.44 -0.93 1.07
CA GLN A 40 22.56 -2.07 1.29
C GLN A 40 21.22 -1.89 0.57
N GLN A 41 20.74 -2.95 -0.08
CA GLN A 41 19.41 -2.97 -0.69
C GLN A 41 18.38 -3.39 0.36
N VAL A 42 17.58 -2.43 0.81
CA VAL A 42 16.54 -2.63 1.82
C VAL A 42 15.19 -2.65 1.13
N PRO A 43 14.37 -3.72 1.26
CA PRO A 43 13.03 -3.73 0.69
C PRO A 43 12.15 -2.69 1.40
N CYS A 44 11.25 -2.03 0.67
CA CYS A 44 10.35 -1.04 1.28
C CYS A 44 8.99 -0.99 0.58
N TYR A 45 7.99 -0.42 1.25
CA TYR A 45 6.78 0.05 0.61
C TYR A 45 6.78 1.58 0.57
N LEU A 46 6.61 2.14 -0.63
CA LEU A 46 6.76 3.58 -0.83
C LEU A 46 5.67 4.38 -0.12
N GLY A 47 6.07 5.44 0.57
CA GLY A 47 5.17 6.32 1.34
C GLY A 47 4.08 6.95 0.48
N ASN A 48 4.34 7.20 -0.81
CA ASN A 48 3.32 7.70 -1.75
C ASN A 48 2.15 6.72 -1.93
N GLY A 49 2.38 5.41 -1.85
CA GLY A 49 1.31 4.42 -1.87
C GLY A 49 0.39 4.57 -0.65
N LEU A 50 0.99 4.79 0.52
CA LEU A 50 0.28 5.00 1.78
C LEU A 50 -0.50 6.32 1.80
N ARG A 51 0.12 7.42 1.31
CA ARG A 51 -0.57 8.71 1.11
C ARG A 51 -1.80 8.56 0.23
N GLY A 52 -1.70 7.76 -0.84
CA GLY A 52 -2.82 7.41 -1.69
C GLY A 52 -3.94 6.70 -0.92
N GLN A 53 -3.63 5.71 -0.08
CA GLN A 53 -4.63 5.00 0.72
C GLN A 53 -5.32 5.91 1.74
N PHE A 54 -4.56 6.78 2.42
CA PHE A 54 -5.11 7.71 3.39
C PHE A 54 -6.09 8.68 2.74
N ARG A 55 -5.69 9.24 1.60
CA ARG A 55 -6.54 10.10 0.78
C ARG A 55 -7.85 9.41 0.40
N ARG A 56 -7.78 8.19 -0.16
CA ARG A 56 -8.95 7.43 -0.58
C ARG A 56 -9.92 7.15 0.55
N SER A 57 -9.38 6.85 1.74
CA SER A 57 -10.19 6.56 2.93
C SER A 57 -11.05 7.76 3.33
N ILE A 58 -10.46 8.96 3.40
CA ILE A 58 -11.22 10.18 3.74
C ILE A 58 -12.09 10.65 2.58
N GLY A 59 -11.62 10.54 1.34
CA GLY A 59 -12.42 10.83 0.15
C GLY A 59 -13.69 9.97 0.10
N GLN A 60 -13.61 8.69 0.49
CA GLN A 60 -14.76 7.81 0.58
C GLN A 60 -15.76 8.27 1.65
N LEU A 61 -15.29 8.73 2.82
CA LEU A 61 -16.18 9.26 3.86
C LEU A 61 -16.95 10.51 3.38
N ILE A 62 -16.30 11.41 2.63
CA ILE A 62 -16.98 12.56 2.01
C ILE A 62 -18.03 12.09 1.01
N ILE A 63 -17.70 11.13 0.16
CA ILE A 63 -18.64 10.57 -0.83
C ILE A 63 -19.84 9.92 -0.12
N ASP A 64 -19.61 9.16 0.94
CA ASP A 64 -20.66 8.48 1.70
C ASP A 64 -21.57 9.48 2.42
N SER A 65 -21.00 10.56 2.97
CA SER A 65 -21.73 11.69 3.58
C SER A 65 -22.66 12.37 2.57
N LEU A 66 -22.12 12.77 1.41
CA LEU A 66 -22.89 13.38 0.32
C LEU A 66 -24.00 12.46 -0.20
N ARG A 67 -23.68 11.17 -0.41
CA ARG A 67 -24.65 10.16 -0.83
C ARG A 67 -25.77 10.00 0.20
N GLY A 68 -25.45 10.05 1.50
CA GLY A 68 -26.43 10.00 2.60
C GLY A 68 -27.46 11.14 2.54
N ARG A 69 -27.09 12.28 1.95
CA ARG A 69 -27.99 13.43 1.71
C ARG A 69 -28.67 13.42 0.32
N GLY A 70 -28.48 12.35 -0.46
CA GLY A 70 -29.05 12.25 -1.81
C GLY A 70 -28.25 12.99 -2.89
N GLU A 71 -27.04 13.45 -2.58
CA GLU A 71 -26.17 14.17 -3.50
C GLU A 71 -25.25 13.22 -4.28
N THR A 72 -24.85 13.62 -5.49
CA THR A 72 -23.91 12.87 -6.33
C THR A 72 -22.80 13.77 -6.85
N ILE A 73 -21.60 13.20 -7.03
CA ILE A 73 -20.44 13.93 -7.55
C ILE A 73 -20.09 13.51 -9.00
N PRO A 74 -19.55 14.44 -9.82
CA PRO A 74 -19.00 14.11 -11.13
C PRO A 74 -17.83 13.12 -11.08
N ALA A 75 -17.64 12.36 -12.16
CA ALA A 75 -16.60 11.34 -12.25
C ALA A 75 -15.16 11.89 -12.09
N ASN A 76 -14.87 13.10 -12.60
CA ASN A 76 -13.57 13.74 -12.42
C ASN A 76 -13.30 14.14 -10.96
N VAL A 77 -14.34 14.52 -10.21
CA VAL A 77 -14.25 14.81 -8.77
C VAL A 77 -13.97 13.52 -8.02
N PHE A 78 -14.65 12.43 -8.37
CA PHE A 78 -14.36 11.11 -7.81
C PHE A 78 -12.89 10.71 -8.05
N ILE A 79 -12.40 10.77 -9.30
CA ILE A 79 -11.00 10.48 -9.63
C ILE A 79 -10.04 11.39 -8.85
N GLY A 80 -10.37 12.67 -8.74
CA GLY A 80 -9.61 13.66 -7.98
C GLY A 80 -9.50 13.33 -6.50
N LEU A 81 -10.60 12.91 -5.87
CA LEU A 81 -10.62 12.44 -4.48
C LEU A 81 -9.79 11.16 -4.31
N GLN A 82 -9.70 10.30 -5.33
CA GLN A 82 -8.95 9.04 -5.21
C GLN A 82 -7.44 9.20 -5.47
N THR A 83 -7.06 10.12 -6.36
CA THR A 83 -5.68 10.22 -6.90
C THR A 83 -4.98 11.52 -6.52
N GLY A 84 -5.72 12.55 -6.11
CA GLY A 84 -5.20 13.89 -5.83
C GLY A 84 -5.14 14.81 -7.06
N SER A 85 -5.45 14.31 -8.27
CA SER A 85 -5.51 15.15 -9.47
C SER A 85 -6.79 14.91 -10.26
N ALA A 86 -7.39 15.99 -10.76
CA ALA A 86 -8.57 15.90 -11.63
C ALA A 86 -8.21 15.44 -13.07
N SER A 87 -6.94 15.60 -13.47
CA SER A 87 -6.47 15.27 -14.81
C SER A 87 -4.95 14.95 -14.82
N ALA A 88 -4.44 14.45 -15.94
CA ALA A 88 -3.00 14.24 -16.12
C ALA A 88 -2.21 15.54 -16.34
N GLN A 89 -2.90 16.65 -16.63
CA GLN A 89 -2.29 17.96 -16.88
C GLN A 89 -2.89 18.98 -15.90
N PRO A 90 -2.17 19.30 -14.82
CA PRO A 90 -2.61 20.32 -13.87
C PRO A 90 -2.90 21.64 -14.58
N ASP A 91 -3.93 22.34 -14.12
CA ASP A 91 -4.14 23.72 -14.52
C ASP A 91 -2.93 24.54 -14.05
N LYS A 92 -2.36 25.31 -14.99
CA LYS A 92 -1.18 26.15 -14.78
C LYS A 92 -1.55 27.54 -14.27
N SER A 93 -2.84 27.84 -14.15
CA SER A 93 -3.30 29.08 -13.54
C SER A 93 -2.86 29.18 -12.07
N MET A 94 -2.50 30.40 -11.65
CA MET A 94 -2.09 30.65 -10.26
C MET A 94 -3.30 30.49 -9.34
N ASN A 95 -3.11 29.86 -8.19
CA ASN A 95 -4.13 29.81 -7.14
C ASN A 95 -4.39 31.22 -6.59
N SER A 96 -5.65 31.59 -6.41
CA SER A 96 -6.00 32.87 -5.77
C SER A 96 -5.74 32.80 -4.26
N VAL A 97 -5.57 33.95 -3.59
CA VAL A 97 -5.37 33.99 -2.13
C VAL A 97 -6.59 33.42 -1.40
N GLU A 98 -7.78 33.69 -1.92
CA GLU A 98 -9.05 33.18 -1.40
C GLU A 98 -9.12 31.66 -1.50
N GLU A 99 -8.70 31.09 -2.64
CA GLU A 99 -8.65 29.64 -2.81
C GLU A 99 -7.63 28.98 -1.89
N LEU A 100 -6.45 29.57 -1.74
CA LEU A 100 -5.43 29.09 -0.80
C LEU A 100 -5.92 29.13 0.65
N THR A 101 -6.64 30.19 1.03
CA THR A 101 -7.18 30.37 2.39
C THR A 101 -8.35 29.43 2.65
N ARG A 102 -9.25 29.24 1.67
CA ARG A 102 -10.38 28.32 1.78
C ARG A 102 -9.91 26.87 1.82
N SER A 103 -9.03 26.47 0.90
CA SER A 103 -8.46 25.12 0.89
C SER A 103 -7.68 24.81 2.17
N ALA A 104 -6.96 25.79 2.72
CA ALA A 104 -6.25 25.67 3.99
C ALA A 104 -7.14 25.27 5.18
N GLN A 105 -8.41 25.68 5.18
CA GLN A 105 -9.36 25.40 6.24
C GLN A 105 -10.14 24.10 5.99
N HIS A 106 -10.37 23.75 4.73
CA HIS A 106 -11.10 22.55 4.35
C HIS A 106 -10.44 21.26 4.89
N VAL A 107 -11.24 20.38 5.50
CA VAL A 107 -10.77 19.15 6.18
C VAL A 107 -9.95 18.23 5.25
N TYR A 108 -10.42 18.03 4.02
CA TYR A 108 -9.73 17.21 3.03
C TYR A 108 -8.67 17.97 2.22
N MET A 109 -9.03 19.06 1.53
CA MET A 109 -8.08 19.78 0.65
C MET A 109 -6.91 20.39 1.41
N GLY A 110 -7.13 20.89 2.64
CA GLY A 110 -6.07 21.48 3.45
C GLY A 110 -5.06 20.47 3.94
N LEU A 111 -5.48 19.22 4.14
CA LEU A 111 -4.59 18.13 4.52
C LEU A 111 -3.92 17.48 3.31
N PHE A 112 -4.72 16.96 2.38
CA PHE A 112 -4.27 16.10 1.28
C PHE A 112 -3.77 16.85 0.04
N GLY A 113 -4.11 18.14 -0.07
CA GLY A 113 -3.83 18.95 -1.25
C GLY A 113 -4.45 18.40 -2.53
N GLY A 114 -3.83 18.71 -3.67
CA GLY A 114 -4.26 18.25 -4.97
C GLY A 114 -5.29 19.17 -5.63
N GLY A 115 -6.22 18.58 -6.39
CA GLY A 115 -7.21 19.34 -7.15
C GLY A 115 -6.70 19.77 -8.53
N ALA A 116 -7.46 20.60 -9.22
CA ALA A 116 -7.14 21.06 -10.57
C ALA A 116 -5.80 21.81 -10.65
N ARG A 117 -5.49 22.61 -9.63
CA ARG A 117 -4.28 23.46 -9.54
C ARG A 117 -3.20 22.95 -8.58
N THR A 118 -3.28 21.68 -8.15
CA THR A 118 -2.26 21.02 -7.30
C THR A 118 -1.95 21.78 -6.00
N LEU A 119 -2.97 21.97 -5.16
CA LEU A 119 -2.83 22.56 -3.83
C LEU A 119 -1.84 21.78 -2.96
N ARG A 120 -1.12 22.48 -2.09
CA ARG A 120 -0.10 21.90 -1.21
C ARG A 120 -0.72 20.98 -0.15
N SER A 121 -0.15 19.79 0.02
CA SER A 121 -0.41 18.87 1.14
C SER A 121 0.30 19.34 2.41
N ARG A 122 -0.32 19.18 3.58
CA ARG A 122 0.23 19.58 4.90
C ARG A 122 0.75 18.43 5.75
N TYR A 123 0.90 17.27 5.13
CA TYR A 123 1.54 16.11 5.73
C TYR A 123 2.44 15.40 4.74
N SER A 124 3.39 14.65 5.28
CA SER A 124 4.26 13.72 4.57
C SER A 124 4.27 12.37 5.27
N VAL A 125 4.59 11.32 4.52
CA VAL A 125 4.67 9.95 5.04
C VAL A 125 5.97 9.36 4.53
N SER A 126 6.77 8.81 5.44
CA SER A 126 7.98 8.07 5.08
C SER A 126 7.63 6.75 4.38
N ASP A 127 8.61 6.15 3.73
CA ASP A 127 8.47 4.77 3.29
C ASP A 127 8.28 3.83 4.48
N ILE A 128 7.47 2.80 4.31
CA ILE A 128 7.41 1.69 5.27
C ILE A 128 8.67 0.85 5.06
N THR A 129 9.52 0.86 6.08
CA THR A 129 10.89 0.36 6.01
C THR A 129 11.12 -0.68 7.11
N PRO A 130 11.78 -1.81 6.82
CA PRO A 130 12.18 -2.75 7.85
C PRO A 130 13.05 -2.07 8.88
N ILE A 131 12.78 -2.35 10.16
CA ILE A 131 13.66 -1.92 11.24
C ILE A 131 14.89 -2.82 11.19
N LEU A 132 16.03 -2.21 10.83
CA LEU A 132 17.35 -2.84 10.73
C LEU A 132 18.39 -1.91 11.36
N HIS A 133 19.52 -2.48 11.81
CA HIS A 133 20.66 -1.68 12.30
C HIS A 133 21.05 -0.59 11.29
N CYS A 134 21.25 -0.96 10.02
CA CYS A 134 21.62 0.00 8.99
C CYS A 134 20.59 1.13 8.81
N THR A 135 19.28 0.83 8.89
CA THR A 135 18.24 1.85 8.71
C THR A 135 18.12 2.81 9.89
N VAL A 136 18.44 2.37 11.11
CA VAL A 136 18.40 3.21 12.30
C VAL A 136 19.68 4.04 12.41
N GLU A 137 20.85 3.40 12.22
CA GLU A 137 22.17 4.06 12.29
C GLU A 137 22.33 5.17 11.25
N THR A 138 21.72 5.01 10.06
CA THR A 138 21.79 6.02 8.99
C THR A 138 20.67 7.06 9.06
N ASN A 139 19.85 7.05 10.11
CA ASN A 139 18.66 7.90 10.25
C ASN A 139 17.64 7.79 9.10
N GLU A 140 17.59 6.63 8.43
CA GLU A 140 16.51 6.34 7.49
C GLU A 140 15.19 6.12 8.26
N ILE A 141 15.28 5.48 9.43
CA ILE A 141 14.22 5.40 10.43
C ILE A 141 14.53 6.40 11.53
N VAL A 142 13.66 7.40 11.68
CA VAL A 142 13.72 8.39 12.77
C VAL A 142 12.56 8.12 13.72
N ALA A 143 12.76 7.16 14.62
CA ALA A 143 11.79 6.74 15.63
C ALA A 143 12.33 6.98 17.05
N PRO A 144 11.46 7.22 18.05
CA PRO A 144 11.86 7.25 19.46
C PRO A 144 12.54 5.94 19.87
N LYS A 145 13.67 6.05 20.58
CA LYS A 145 14.58 4.93 20.87
C LYS A 145 13.86 3.68 21.42
N GLY A 146 12.95 3.87 22.39
CA GLY A 146 12.18 2.78 23.00
C GLY A 146 11.21 2.03 22.06
N MET A 147 10.96 2.50 20.83
CA MET A 147 10.13 1.79 19.86
C MET A 147 10.91 0.79 18.99
N VAL A 148 12.22 0.96 18.87
CA VAL A 148 13.06 0.17 17.94
C VAL A 148 14.10 -0.70 18.63
N ASP A 149 14.51 -0.35 19.86
CA ASP A 149 15.57 -1.06 20.58
C ASP A 149 15.32 -2.57 20.70
N GLU A 150 14.15 -2.99 21.18
CA GLU A 150 13.81 -4.41 21.34
C GLU A 150 13.85 -5.15 19.99
N VAL A 151 13.45 -4.48 18.91
CA VAL A 151 13.52 -5.06 17.57
C VAL A 151 14.98 -5.24 17.17
N LEU A 152 15.83 -4.22 17.34
CA LEU A 152 17.25 -4.28 17.00
C LEU A 152 17.98 -5.41 17.76
N ASP A 153 17.71 -5.54 19.06
CA ASP A 153 18.30 -6.60 19.89
C ASP A 153 17.95 -8.00 19.37
N SER A 154 16.78 -8.17 18.74
CA SER A 154 16.33 -9.44 18.16
C SER A 154 16.92 -9.78 16.78
N LEU A 155 17.60 -8.85 16.11
CA LEU A 155 18.05 -9.00 14.71
C LEU A 155 19.38 -9.76 14.55
N HIS A 156 19.55 -10.83 15.33
CA HIS A 156 20.79 -11.59 15.39
C HIS A 156 20.50 -13.08 15.20
N TYR A 157 21.39 -13.79 14.50
CA TYR A 157 21.35 -15.25 14.37
C TYR A 157 22.73 -15.86 14.59
N THR A 158 22.75 -17.05 15.18
CA THR A 158 24.00 -17.77 15.46
C THR A 158 24.36 -18.69 14.30
N VAL A 159 25.59 -18.57 13.80
CA VAL A 159 26.17 -19.49 12.83
C VAL A 159 27.29 -20.28 13.50
N LYS A 160 27.30 -21.60 13.26
CA LYS A 160 28.40 -22.49 13.64
C LYS A 160 29.29 -22.73 12.43
N GLU A 161 30.48 -22.14 12.47
CA GLU A 161 31.55 -22.39 11.50
C GLU A 161 32.77 -22.92 12.27
N ASP A 162 33.30 -24.07 11.86
CA ASP A 162 34.48 -24.72 12.47
C ASP A 162 34.44 -24.88 14.01
N GLY A 163 33.25 -25.20 14.55
CA GLY A 163 33.05 -25.41 15.98
C GLY A 163 32.99 -24.13 16.82
N LYS A 164 33.07 -22.94 16.20
CA LYS A 164 32.87 -21.65 16.86
C LYS A 164 31.50 -21.08 16.54
N GLU A 165 30.81 -20.63 17.58
CA GLU A 165 29.54 -19.90 17.45
C GLU A 165 29.83 -18.42 17.23
N THR A 166 29.36 -17.89 16.09
CA THR A 166 29.43 -16.46 15.78
C THR A 166 28.03 -15.90 15.63
N GLN A 167 27.73 -14.78 16.28
CA GLN A 167 26.50 -14.04 16.02
C GLN A 167 26.66 -13.18 14.77
N LYS A 168 25.71 -13.28 13.85
CA LYS A 168 25.61 -12.46 12.64
C LYS A 168 24.34 -11.61 12.71
N ILE A 169 24.41 -10.41 12.14
CA ILE A 169 23.30 -9.46 12.07
C ILE A 169 22.44 -9.79 10.84
N ILE A 170 21.12 -9.62 10.96
CA ILE A 170 20.19 -9.75 9.84
C ILE A 170 20.32 -8.54 8.91
N GLU A 171 20.56 -8.79 7.63
CA GLU A 171 20.69 -7.77 6.59
C GLU A 171 19.43 -7.68 5.70
N GLY A 172 19.24 -6.54 5.02
CA GLY A 172 18.03 -6.26 4.23
C GLY A 172 17.73 -7.30 3.13
N TRP A 173 18.76 -7.85 2.48
CA TRP A 173 18.58 -8.89 1.46
C TRP A 173 18.08 -10.22 2.04
N GLN A 174 18.22 -10.46 3.35
CA GLN A 174 17.72 -11.66 4.01
C GLN A 174 16.20 -11.58 4.29
N LEU A 175 15.61 -10.38 4.20
CA LEU A 175 14.19 -10.14 4.46
C LEU A 175 13.30 -10.41 3.25
N ILE A 176 13.89 -10.68 2.08
CA ILE A 176 13.17 -11.00 0.85
C ILE A 176 13.19 -12.50 0.57
N GLU A 177 12.15 -12.99 -0.08
CA GLU A 177 12.08 -14.34 -0.62
C GLU A 177 11.51 -14.34 -2.03
N LYS A 178 11.95 -15.30 -2.85
CA LYS A 178 11.37 -15.56 -4.17
C LYS A 178 10.28 -16.63 -4.03
N ARG A 179 9.12 -16.33 -4.58
CA ARG A 179 7.95 -17.22 -4.62
C ARG A 179 7.59 -17.53 -6.06
N TRP A 180 7.09 -18.74 -6.27
CA TRP A 180 6.65 -19.21 -7.57
C TRP A 180 5.18 -19.58 -7.51
N PHE A 181 4.43 -19.10 -8.49
CA PHE A 181 3.01 -19.36 -8.66
C PHE A 181 2.79 -20.05 -9.98
N THR A 182 2.24 -21.25 -9.92
CA THR A 182 1.82 -21.96 -11.12
C THR A 182 0.35 -21.67 -11.37
N LYS A 183 0.08 -20.86 -12.39
CA LYS A 183 -1.22 -20.85 -13.04
C LYS A 183 -1.31 -22.14 -13.85
N VAL A 184 -2.35 -22.94 -13.62
CA VAL A 184 -2.68 -24.15 -14.39
C VAL A 184 -4.21 -24.24 -14.38
N ASP A 185 -4.82 -24.56 -15.51
CA ASP A 185 -6.27 -24.81 -15.60
C ASP A 185 -6.64 -26.21 -15.10
N ASP A 186 -7.94 -26.44 -14.91
CA ASP A 186 -8.46 -27.70 -14.38
C ASP A 186 -8.34 -28.86 -15.38
N PHE A 187 -8.33 -28.60 -16.69
CA PHE A 187 -8.12 -29.66 -17.69
C PHE A 187 -6.70 -30.20 -17.60
N GLU A 188 -5.70 -29.32 -17.56
CA GLU A 188 -4.29 -29.69 -17.40
C GLU A 188 -3.98 -30.32 -16.03
N ARG A 189 -4.80 -30.04 -14.99
CA ARG A 189 -4.73 -30.71 -13.69
C ARG A 189 -5.42 -32.08 -13.66
N GLY A 190 -6.18 -32.43 -14.70
CA GLY A 190 -7.00 -33.64 -14.72
C GLY A 190 -8.25 -33.56 -13.83
N ASN A 191 -8.66 -32.35 -13.42
CA ASN A 191 -9.87 -32.10 -12.64
C ASN A 191 -11.11 -32.00 -13.55
N VAL A 192 -11.25 -32.94 -14.49
CA VAL A 192 -12.36 -32.97 -15.44
C VAL A 192 -13.50 -33.78 -14.83
N THR A 193 -14.57 -33.12 -14.40
CA THR A 193 -15.77 -33.77 -13.85
C THR A 193 -16.90 -33.85 -14.88
N PHE A 194 -17.90 -34.70 -14.64
CA PHE A 194 -19.07 -34.80 -15.52
C PHE A 194 -19.84 -33.48 -15.59
N GLU A 195 -20.01 -32.79 -14.46
CA GLU A 195 -20.70 -31.49 -14.41
C GLU A 195 -19.97 -30.41 -15.20
N LEU A 196 -18.63 -30.46 -15.21
CA LEU A 196 -17.80 -29.55 -16.01
C LEU A 196 -17.98 -29.82 -17.51
N LEU A 197 -17.98 -31.09 -17.91
CA LEU A 197 -18.16 -31.48 -19.31
C LEU A 197 -19.55 -31.10 -19.82
N ASP A 198 -20.59 -31.25 -18.99
CA ASP A 198 -21.97 -30.85 -19.34
C ASP A 198 -22.13 -29.33 -19.47
N ALA A 199 -21.29 -28.55 -18.77
CA ALA A 199 -21.30 -27.09 -18.84
C ALA A 199 -20.55 -26.52 -20.06
N ILE A 200 -19.83 -27.35 -20.83
CA ILE A 200 -19.01 -26.94 -21.97
C ILE A 200 -19.69 -27.35 -23.27
N GLU A 201 -19.80 -26.42 -24.21
CA GLU A 201 -20.28 -26.74 -25.56
C GLU A 201 -19.38 -27.79 -26.23
N ASN A 202 -19.97 -28.89 -26.72
CA ASN A 202 -19.27 -30.08 -27.22
C ASN A 202 -18.34 -30.76 -26.18
N GLY A 203 -18.58 -30.50 -24.89
CA GLY A 203 -18.02 -31.15 -23.69
C GLY A 203 -16.72 -31.92 -23.89
N THR A 204 -16.84 -33.24 -24.01
CA THR A 204 -15.69 -34.17 -24.11
C THR A 204 -14.81 -33.90 -25.33
N GLU A 205 -15.42 -33.62 -26.49
CA GLU A 205 -14.68 -33.37 -27.74
C GLU A 205 -13.88 -32.07 -27.62
N ALA A 206 -14.51 -30.99 -27.14
CA ALA A 206 -13.84 -29.70 -26.94
C ALA A 206 -12.67 -29.78 -25.95
N VAL A 207 -12.82 -30.50 -24.84
CA VAL A 207 -11.72 -30.70 -23.86
C VAL A 207 -10.60 -31.55 -24.46
N SER A 208 -10.93 -32.61 -25.22
CA SER A 208 -9.94 -33.46 -25.89
C SER A 208 -9.14 -32.69 -26.94
N GLU A 209 -9.81 -31.86 -27.74
CA GLU A 209 -9.17 -30.98 -28.73
C GLU A 209 -8.25 -29.95 -28.06
N TYR A 210 -8.69 -29.34 -26.95
CA TYR A 210 -7.87 -28.40 -26.19
C TYR A 210 -6.58 -29.06 -25.67
N LEU A 211 -6.69 -30.22 -25.02
CA LEU A 211 -5.54 -30.95 -24.46
C LEU A 211 -4.57 -31.42 -25.56
N SER A 212 -5.10 -31.97 -26.65
CA SER A 212 -4.31 -32.44 -27.80
C SER A 212 -3.62 -31.30 -28.52
N GLY A 213 -4.31 -30.17 -28.71
CA GLY A 213 -3.75 -28.95 -29.29
C GLY A 213 -2.62 -28.36 -28.46
N ASN A 214 -2.76 -28.33 -27.14
CA ASN A 214 -1.68 -27.89 -26.24
C ASN A 214 -0.47 -28.83 -26.26
N ALA A 215 -0.70 -30.15 -26.33
CA ALA A 215 0.38 -31.13 -26.45
C ALA A 215 1.18 -30.94 -27.75
N GLU A 216 0.50 -30.68 -28.86
CA GLU A 216 1.15 -30.44 -30.16
C GLU A 216 1.89 -29.08 -30.19
N ASN A 217 1.29 -28.01 -29.66
CA ASN A 217 1.97 -26.71 -29.50
C ASN A 217 3.27 -26.84 -28.69
N SER A 218 3.26 -27.66 -27.63
CA SER A 218 4.45 -27.92 -26.81
C SER A 218 5.58 -28.59 -27.60
N LYS A 219 5.25 -29.55 -28.48
CA LYS A 219 6.24 -30.20 -29.38
C LYS A 219 6.79 -29.20 -30.39
N GLN A 220 5.94 -28.43 -31.06
CA GLN A 220 6.35 -27.41 -32.03
C GLN A 220 7.29 -26.38 -31.40
N ARG A 221 6.99 -25.93 -30.18
CA ARG A 221 7.85 -24.98 -29.45
C ARG A 221 9.21 -25.57 -29.08
N LYS A 222 9.30 -26.87 -28.77
CA LYS A 222 10.59 -27.54 -28.52
C LYS A 222 11.40 -27.67 -29.81
N ALA A 223 10.75 -28.00 -30.92
CA ALA A 223 11.39 -28.07 -32.22
C ALA A 223 11.94 -26.71 -32.68
N ALA A 224 11.13 -25.64 -32.57
CA ALA A 224 11.51 -24.28 -32.95
C ALA A 224 12.69 -23.74 -32.12
N LYS A 225 12.81 -24.09 -30.82
CA LYS A 225 13.96 -23.71 -29.99
C LYS A 225 15.29 -24.33 -30.44
N ASN A 226 15.24 -25.46 -31.13
CA ASN A 226 16.43 -26.21 -31.56
C ASN A 226 16.81 -25.89 -33.01
N ALA A 227 15.99 -25.14 -33.74
CA ALA A 227 16.28 -24.70 -35.09
C ALA A 227 17.02 -23.34 -35.05
N GLU A 228 18.00 -23.12 -35.93
CA GLU A 228 18.76 -21.87 -36.03
C GLU A 228 17.93 -20.67 -36.55
N GLY A 229 16.63 -20.85 -36.77
CA GLY A 229 15.70 -19.81 -37.23
C GLY A 229 14.98 -19.13 -36.06
N ASN A 230 14.83 -17.80 -36.13
CA ASN A 230 14.06 -16.97 -35.18
C ASN A 230 12.53 -17.19 -35.26
N GLU A 231 12.05 -18.40 -35.55
CA GLU A 231 10.62 -18.68 -35.63
C GLU A 231 10.01 -18.78 -34.23
N VAL A 232 9.26 -17.75 -33.84
CA VAL A 232 8.65 -17.66 -32.50
C VAL A 232 7.28 -18.30 -32.51
N VAL A 233 7.21 -19.59 -32.14
CA VAL A 233 5.93 -20.27 -31.90
C VAL A 233 5.32 -19.82 -30.56
N LYS A 234 4.16 -19.17 -30.62
CA LYS A 234 3.43 -18.66 -29.44
C LYS A 234 2.85 -19.80 -28.61
N LYS A 235 2.99 -19.70 -27.28
CA LYS A 235 2.38 -20.64 -26.32
C LYS A 235 0.86 -20.47 -26.30
N THR A 236 0.12 -21.56 -26.42
CA THR A 236 -1.36 -21.58 -26.39
C THR A 236 -1.93 -21.99 -25.03
N SER A 237 -1.25 -22.89 -24.31
CA SER A 237 -1.65 -23.31 -22.96
C SER A 237 -1.67 -22.13 -22.00
N VAL A 238 -2.68 -22.07 -21.13
CA VAL A 238 -2.81 -21.01 -20.12
C VAL A 238 -1.92 -21.24 -18.90
N ALA A 239 -1.34 -22.44 -18.75
CA ALA A 239 -0.43 -22.71 -17.67
C ALA A 239 0.80 -21.83 -17.75
N ASN A 240 1.19 -21.20 -16.64
CA ASN A 240 2.38 -20.39 -16.57
C ASN A 240 2.94 -20.39 -15.15
N MET A 241 4.27 -20.35 -15.04
CA MET A 241 4.94 -20.15 -13.76
C MET A 241 5.30 -18.67 -13.67
N LEU A 242 4.73 -17.99 -12.68
CA LEU A 242 5.00 -16.59 -12.38
C LEU A 242 5.92 -16.54 -11.16
N GLY A 243 7.02 -15.81 -11.25
CA GLY A 243 7.89 -15.57 -10.10
C GLY A 243 7.64 -14.20 -9.51
N PHE A 244 7.58 -14.11 -8.19
CA PHE A 244 7.54 -12.81 -7.49
C PHE A 244 8.54 -12.82 -6.34
N GLU A 245 9.20 -11.70 -6.12
CA GLU A 245 9.93 -11.44 -4.89
C GLU A 245 9.00 -10.75 -3.90
N THR A 246 9.04 -11.19 -2.64
CA THR A 246 8.22 -10.62 -1.56
C THR A 246 9.03 -10.36 -0.30
N ILE A 247 8.63 -9.37 0.49
CA ILE A 247 9.10 -9.25 1.88
C ILE A 247 8.51 -10.41 2.68
N LYS A 248 9.33 -11.08 3.48
CA LYS A 248 8.94 -12.21 4.32
C LYS A 248 7.89 -11.81 5.36
N THR A 249 7.19 -12.82 5.86
CA THR A 249 6.33 -12.69 7.05
C THR A 249 7.19 -12.56 8.31
N GLY A 250 6.69 -11.85 9.33
CA GLY A 250 7.36 -11.65 10.61
C GLY A 250 8.36 -10.49 10.61
N VAL A 251 8.47 -9.73 9.53
CA VAL A 251 9.40 -8.60 9.45
C VAL A 251 8.80 -7.41 10.18
N LYS A 252 9.55 -6.86 11.13
CA LYS A 252 9.23 -5.62 11.85
C LYS A 252 9.55 -4.42 10.97
N MET A 253 8.57 -3.55 10.78
CA MET A 253 8.63 -2.40 9.89
C MET A 253 8.26 -1.14 10.67
N HIS A 254 8.75 0.00 10.20
CA HIS A 254 8.40 1.32 10.70
C HIS A 254 7.97 2.23 9.55
N PHE A 255 7.04 3.12 9.84
CA PHE A 255 6.87 4.34 9.07
C PHE A 255 6.47 5.50 9.98
N ARG A 256 6.67 6.71 9.47
CA ARG A 256 6.38 7.95 10.17
C ARG A 256 5.51 8.85 9.31
N VAL A 257 4.56 9.51 9.94
CA VAL A 257 3.74 10.57 9.38
C VAL A 257 4.16 11.88 10.03
N ASP A 258 4.59 12.86 9.25
CA ASP A 258 4.88 14.22 9.72
C ASP A 258 3.81 15.16 9.22
N PHE A 259 3.48 16.18 10.01
CA PHE A 259 2.47 17.17 9.65
C PHE A 259 2.84 18.58 10.08
N ASP A 260 2.42 19.56 9.26
CA ASP A 260 2.73 20.97 9.46
C ASP A 260 2.05 21.50 10.74
N SER A 261 2.65 22.50 11.37
CA SER A 261 2.08 23.19 12.55
C SER A 261 0.75 23.92 12.28
N THR A 262 0.38 24.08 11.01
CA THR A 262 -0.87 24.74 10.57
C THR A 262 -2.02 23.77 10.35
N VAL A 263 -1.82 22.46 10.59
CA VAL A 263 -2.89 21.47 10.55
C VAL A 263 -3.93 21.78 11.63
N THR A 264 -5.20 21.76 11.25
CA THR A 264 -6.34 21.96 12.16
C THR A 264 -6.68 20.67 12.92
N GLU A 265 -7.47 20.77 13.98
CA GLU A 265 -7.92 19.61 14.75
C GLU A 265 -8.67 18.58 13.89
N ALA A 266 -9.57 19.05 13.02
CA ALA A 266 -10.29 18.19 12.09
C ALA A 266 -9.37 17.54 11.04
N GLN A 267 -8.36 18.26 10.57
CA GLN A 267 -7.36 17.70 9.64
C GLN A 267 -6.48 16.65 10.35
N PHE A 268 -6.10 16.86 11.60
CA PHE A 268 -5.40 15.84 12.39
C PHE A 268 -6.29 14.61 12.63
N GLY A 269 -7.56 14.82 12.97
CA GLY A 269 -8.56 13.75 13.03
C GLY A 269 -8.72 12.98 11.71
N ALA A 270 -8.59 13.65 10.56
CA ALA A 270 -8.61 13.02 9.25
C ALA A 270 -7.38 12.11 9.02
N LEU A 271 -6.18 12.50 9.48
CA LEU A 271 -5.01 11.61 9.45
C LEU A 271 -5.23 10.35 10.29
N LEU A 272 -5.81 10.52 11.48
CA LEU A 272 -6.08 9.43 12.41
C LEU A 272 -7.13 8.46 11.85
N LEU A 273 -8.25 8.98 11.35
CA LEU A 273 -9.27 8.15 10.69
C LEU A 273 -8.74 7.44 9.44
N ALA A 274 -7.88 8.10 8.67
CA ALA A 274 -7.23 7.51 7.51
C ALA A 274 -6.31 6.34 7.91
N LEU A 275 -5.57 6.49 9.01
CA LEU A 275 -4.75 5.44 9.59
C LEU A 275 -5.61 4.26 10.05
N GLU A 276 -6.68 4.51 10.82
CA GLU A 276 -7.62 3.48 11.29
C GLU A 276 -8.25 2.71 10.12
N ALA A 277 -8.72 3.41 9.09
CA ALA A 277 -9.29 2.80 7.90
C ALA A 277 -8.27 1.94 7.14
N TRP A 278 -7.04 2.43 6.97
CA TRP A 278 -5.98 1.69 6.29
C TRP A 278 -5.57 0.43 7.05
N VAL A 279 -5.38 0.52 8.38
CA VAL A 279 -5.02 -0.65 9.20
C VAL A 279 -6.13 -1.69 9.15
N ASN A 280 -7.40 -1.28 9.21
CA ASN A 280 -8.53 -2.21 9.13
C ASN A 280 -8.74 -2.79 7.72
N HIS A 281 -8.37 -2.06 6.66
CA HIS A 281 -8.28 -2.64 5.32
C HIS A 281 -7.19 -3.73 5.25
N ASN A 282 -6.15 -3.59 6.08
CA ASN A 282 -5.08 -4.54 6.34
C ASN A 282 -4.43 -5.10 5.07
N TYR A 283 -4.05 -4.22 4.15
CA TYR A 283 -3.52 -4.64 2.86
C TYR A 283 -2.54 -3.62 2.28
N VAL A 284 -1.36 -4.11 1.89
CA VAL A 284 -0.26 -3.35 1.28
C VAL A 284 0.21 -4.02 -0.01
N GLY A 285 0.47 -3.20 -1.04
CA GLY A 285 1.01 -3.68 -2.30
C GLY A 285 -0.02 -4.33 -3.23
N GLY A 286 0.42 -5.34 -3.99
CA GLY A 286 -0.38 -6.11 -4.93
C GLY A 286 -0.84 -7.46 -4.36
N TRP A 287 -1.77 -8.12 -5.05
CA TRP A 287 -2.18 -9.50 -4.79
C TRP A 287 -2.88 -9.76 -3.43
N GLY A 288 -3.60 -8.78 -2.90
CA GLY A 288 -4.36 -8.92 -1.64
C GLY A 288 -5.45 -9.99 -1.65
N ARG A 289 -6.08 -10.20 -2.81
CA ARG A 289 -7.05 -11.30 -3.01
C ARG A 289 -6.47 -12.69 -2.75
N THR A 290 -5.15 -12.84 -2.78
CA THR A 290 -4.44 -14.10 -2.45
C THR A 290 -3.69 -14.01 -1.12
N ASN A 291 -4.15 -13.14 -0.22
CA ASN A 291 -3.63 -12.98 1.14
C ASN A 291 -2.18 -12.49 1.24
N PHE A 292 -1.73 -11.68 0.29
CA PHE A 292 -0.48 -10.91 0.40
C PHE A 292 -0.72 -9.56 1.06
N GLY A 293 0.34 -8.95 1.60
CA GLY A 293 0.30 -7.58 2.09
C GLY A 293 -0.37 -7.39 3.46
N ARG A 294 -0.61 -8.45 4.24
CA ARG A 294 -1.21 -8.37 5.57
C ARG A 294 -0.19 -7.98 6.63
N PHE A 295 -0.65 -7.29 7.65
CA PHE A 295 0.16 -6.86 8.78
C PHE A 295 -0.64 -6.72 10.06
N LYS A 296 0.08 -6.39 11.13
CA LYS A 296 -0.46 -6.03 12.43
C LYS A 296 0.34 -4.84 12.97
N VAL A 297 -0.35 -3.83 13.50
CA VAL A 297 0.31 -2.70 14.17
C VAL A 297 0.71 -3.13 15.57
N ASP A 298 1.99 -2.95 15.89
CA ASP A 298 2.56 -3.33 17.18
C ASP A 298 2.54 -2.15 18.15
N ALA A 299 2.85 -0.95 17.66
CA ALA A 299 2.88 0.25 18.48
C ALA A 299 2.65 1.52 17.65
N ILE A 300 2.08 2.52 18.30
CA ILE A 300 1.93 3.89 17.79
C ILE A 300 2.47 4.86 18.83
N ARG A 301 3.21 5.87 18.39
CA ARG A 301 3.57 7.02 19.20
C ARG A 301 3.21 8.32 18.50
N ILE A 302 2.50 9.19 19.20
CA ILE A 302 2.09 10.50 18.71
C ILE A 302 2.88 11.54 19.50
N ASP A 303 3.68 12.35 18.81
CA ASP A 303 4.41 13.48 19.37
C ASP A 303 3.97 14.74 18.62
N SER A 304 3.18 15.62 19.26
CA SER A 304 2.67 16.85 18.66
C SER A 304 2.74 18.03 19.61
N ASP A 305 3.67 18.94 19.35
CA ASP A 305 3.71 20.23 20.05
C ASP A 305 2.46 21.07 19.75
N ARG A 306 1.87 20.91 18.56
CA ARG A 306 0.70 21.69 18.12
C ARG A 306 -0.54 21.39 18.97
N PHE A 307 -0.73 20.14 19.35
CA PHE A 307 -1.89 19.67 20.11
C PHE A 307 -1.53 19.28 21.56
N GLU A 308 -0.27 19.45 21.95
CA GLU A 308 0.27 19.05 23.26
C GLU A 308 0.11 17.55 23.56
N ILE A 309 0.18 16.70 22.52
CA ILE A 309 -0.02 15.25 22.62
C ILE A 309 1.33 14.54 22.60
N PHE A 310 1.62 13.71 23.61
CA PHE A 310 2.87 12.93 23.72
C PHE A 310 2.59 11.50 24.20
N GLU A 311 1.77 10.79 23.44
CA GLU A 311 1.17 9.52 23.84
C GLU A 311 1.81 8.32 23.14
N SER A 312 1.82 7.16 23.80
CA SER A 312 2.34 5.90 23.26
C SER A 312 1.37 4.75 23.54
N TYR A 313 1.04 3.99 22.49
CA TYR A 313 0.08 2.90 22.53
C TYR A 313 0.72 1.63 22.00
N THR A 314 0.51 0.52 22.70
CA THR A 314 0.93 -0.81 22.28
C THR A 314 -0.24 -1.58 21.67
N SER A 315 0.06 -2.72 21.05
CA SER A 315 -0.91 -3.54 20.35
C SER A 315 -2.15 -3.89 21.18
N GLU A 316 -2.03 -4.09 22.48
CA GLU A 316 -3.18 -4.43 23.34
C GLU A 316 -4.21 -3.29 23.41
N ALA A 317 -3.75 -2.03 23.48
CA ALA A 317 -4.64 -0.87 23.48
C ALA A 317 -5.24 -0.58 22.10
N LEU A 318 -4.53 -0.96 21.03
CA LEU A 318 -4.88 -0.62 19.65
C LEU A 318 -5.93 -1.54 19.02
N TYR A 319 -6.26 -2.66 19.66
CA TYR A 319 -7.18 -3.66 19.09
C TYR A 319 -8.31 -4.01 20.07
N THR A 320 -9.55 -3.86 19.61
CA THR A 320 -10.76 -4.34 20.30
C THR A 320 -11.45 -5.35 19.39
N GLU A 321 -11.72 -6.56 19.90
CA GLU A 321 -12.37 -7.64 19.13
C GLU A 321 -11.69 -7.93 17.77
N GLY A 322 -10.36 -7.81 17.73
CA GLY A 322 -9.57 -8.05 16.52
C GLY A 322 -9.62 -6.93 15.48
N LYS A 323 -10.30 -5.81 15.75
CA LYS A 323 -10.30 -4.61 14.90
C LYS A 323 -9.36 -3.56 15.47
N PHE A 324 -8.58 -2.95 14.60
CA PHE A 324 -7.78 -1.81 14.99
C PHE A 324 -8.72 -0.64 15.29
N THR A 325 -8.55 0.01 16.43
CA THR A 325 -9.38 1.16 16.78
C THR A 325 -8.63 2.22 17.57
N LEU A 326 -9.01 3.46 17.32
CA LEU A 326 -8.55 4.61 18.09
C LEU A 326 -9.45 4.88 19.31
N ALA A 327 -10.54 4.13 19.48
CA ALA A 327 -11.53 4.36 20.53
C ALA A 327 -10.98 4.21 21.96
N ASN A 328 -9.90 3.46 22.14
CA ASN A 328 -9.24 3.26 23.44
C ASN A 328 -8.13 4.30 23.71
N MET A 329 -7.89 5.24 22.80
CA MET A 329 -6.90 6.30 23.00
C MET A 329 -7.39 7.36 23.99
N ALA A 330 -6.53 8.33 24.33
CA ALA A 330 -6.88 9.46 25.18
C ALA A 330 -8.04 10.32 24.58
N ASP A 331 -8.75 11.04 25.44
CA ASP A 331 -9.97 11.76 25.06
C ASP A 331 -9.72 12.94 24.11
N ASP A 332 -8.53 13.55 24.20
CA ASP A 332 -8.04 14.57 23.26
C ASP A 332 -7.97 14.04 21.82
N ILE A 333 -7.44 12.83 21.61
CA ILE A 333 -7.39 12.16 20.31
C ILE A 333 -8.81 11.89 19.78
N LYS A 334 -9.71 11.42 20.64
CA LYS A 334 -11.13 11.19 20.25
C LYS A 334 -11.81 12.49 19.82
N SER A 335 -11.50 13.61 20.49
CA SER A 335 -12.07 14.92 20.16
C SER A 335 -11.70 15.36 18.74
N HIS A 336 -10.45 15.13 18.31
CA HIS A 336 -10.01 15.43 16.95
C HIS A 336 -10.72 14.55 15.90
N VAL A 337 -10.91 13.26 16.20
CA VAL A 337 -11.70 12.35 15.33
C VAL A 337 -13.15 12.81 15.21
N ALA A 338 -13.77 13.25 16.31
CA ALA A 338 -15.12 13.80 16.30
C ALA A 338 -15.22 15.10 15.49
N ALA A 339 -14.26 16.02 15.65
CA ALA A 339 -14.17 17.25 14.86
C ALA A 339 -14.05 16.94 13.36
N CYS A 340 -13.24 15.95 12.97
CA CYS A 340 -13.13 15.51 11.59
C CYS A 340 -14.46 15.00 11.03
N LYS A 341 -15.18 14.14 11.76
CA LYS A 341 -16.48 13.62 11.33
C LYS A 341 -17.49 14.75 11.12
N SER A 342 -17.56 15.69 12.06
CA SER A 342 -18.43 16.87 11.95
C SER A 342 -18.11 17.70 10.71
N GLU A 343 -16.82 17.94 10.42
CA GLU A 343 -16.41 18.69 9.22
C GLU A 343 -16.72 17.93 7.93
N ILE A 344 -16.55 16.61 7.89
CA ILE A 344 -16.94 15.76 6.74
C ILE A 344 -18.45 15.82 6.49
N GLU A 345 -19.25 15.83 7.55
CA GLU A 345 -20.70 16.02 7.47
C GLU A 345 -21.07 17.43 6.99
N ALA A 346 -20.24 18.43 7.25
CA ALA A 346 -20.45 19.80 6.79
C ALA A 346 -19.94 20.08 5.36
N VAL A 347 -19.19 19.16 4.73
CA VAL A 347 -18.68 19.37 3.36
C VAL A 347 -19.84 19.50 2.37
N GLU A 348 -19.91 20.64 1.69
CA GLU A 348 -20.89 20.90 0.64
C GLU A 348 -20.43 20.36 -0.72
N ARG A 349 -21.36 19.82 -1.52
CA ARG A 349 -21.03 19.28 -2.86
C ARG A 349 -20.37 20.32 -3.75
N ASP A 350 -20.97 21.50 -3.85
CA ASP A 350 -20.48 22.52 -4.79
C ASP A 350 -19.09 23.04 -4.37
N GLU A 351 -18.83 23.04 -3.06
CA GLU A 351 -17.52 23.34 -2.52
C GLU A 351 -16.48 22.31 -2.99
N ILE A 352 -16.73 21.01 -2.79
CA ILE A 352 -15.76 19.98 -3.16
C ILE A 352 -15.56 19.92 -4.69
N VAL A 353 -16.64 20.08 -5.47
CA VAL A 353 -16.58 20.12 -6.93
C VAL A 353 -15.67 21.26 -7.41
N SER A 354 -15.77 22.44 -6.78
CA SER A 354 -15.00 23.63 -7.17
C SER A 354 -13.47 23.44 -7.16
N TYR A 355 -12.96 22.51 -6.34
CA TYR A 355 -11.51 22.24 -6.28
C TYR A 355 -11.00 21.37 -7.42
N PHE A 356 -11.89 20.66 -8.11
CA PHE A 356 -11.55 19.70 -9.16
C PHE A 356 -12.10 20.08 -10.54
N THR A 357 -12.79 21.22 -10.65
CA THR A 357 -13.25 21.79 -11.92
C THR A 357 -12.40 22.98 -12.33
N ASN A 358 -11.98 23.01 -13.59
CA ASN A 358 -11.35 24.20 -14.16
C ASN A 358 -12.42 25.27 -14.35
N LEU A 359 -12.35 26.35 -13.57
CA LEU A 359 -13.27 27.50 -13.66
C LEU A 359 -13.27 28.19 -15.06
N VAL A 360 -12.34 27.84 -15.95
CA VAL A 360 -12.21 28.42 -17.30
C VAL A 360 -13.09 27.71 -18.35
N LYS A 361 -13.78 26.62 -18.00
CA LYS A 361 -14.71 25.90 -18.91
C LYS A 361 -16.11 25.66 -18.32
N ALA A 362 -16.55 26.51 -17.39
CA ALA A 362 -17.94 26.54 -16.92
C ALA A 362 -18.73 27.61 -17.69
#